data_AF-A0AAW6CKI1-F1
#
_entry.id   AF-A0AAW6CKI1-F1
#
_cell.length_a   1.000
_cell.length_b   1.000
_cell.length_c   1.000
_cell.angle_alpha   90.00
_cell.angle_beta   90.00
_cell.angle_gamma   90.00
#
_symmetry.space_group_name_H-M   'P 1'
#
loop_
_entity.id
_entity.type
_entity.pdbx_description
1 polymer ?
#
loop_
_entity_poly.entity_id
_entity_poly.type
_entity_poly.pdbx_seq_one_letter_code
_entity_poly.pdbx_strand_id
1 'polypeptide(L)'
;LLPVLAMSAWGAVPDGLDITFPPLWTPTAAEVAEIALKKAQAIRDTFQAGLFRADTAQRELKKLADETGMFDSISEEEIAANTGKTYQDVTALRDPLAGLGYGGEISAPFEGAAQDALTWDYSPSQPRDKKGRWTSGGGNSKIGKTKYAPSKRANKRGKTVSAKTFGILRGEFNTKYPGAKTGQQGQVSYKGKRYWLEADGSGSVIVKKSWKE
;
A
#
# COMPACT_ATOMS: atom_id res chain seq x y z
N LEU A 1 2.10 -52.47 31.19
CA LEU A 1 2.96 -53.60 31.61
C LEU A 1 3.61 -53.36 32.98
N LEU A 2 4.27 -52.22 33.22
CA LEU A 2 4.94 -51.94 34.51
C LEU A 2 4.03 -51.88 35.75
N PRO A 3 2.81 -51.29 35.73
CA PRO A 3 1.91 -51.35 36.89
C PRO A 3 1.46 -52.78 37.23
N VAL A 4 1.29 -53.62 36.21
CA VAL A 4 0.96 -55.04 36.36
C VAL A 4 2.14 -55.81 36.95
N LEU A 5 3.38 -55.48 36.56
CA LEU A 5 4.60 -56.03 37.15
C LEU A 5 4.80 -55.57 38.60
N ALA A 6 4.51 -54.31 38.92
CA ALA A 6 4.58 -53.78 40.29
C ALA A 6 3.54 -54.46 41.20
N MET A 7 2.31 -54.66 40.71
CA MET A 7 1.28 -55.41 41.43
C MET A 7 1.69 -56.89 41.64
N SER A 8 2.37 -57.50 40.66
CA SER A 8 2.85 -58.88 40.76
C SER A 8 4.09 -59.05 41.65
N ALA A 9 4.98 -58.06 41.72
CA ALA A 9 6.25 -58.14 42.47
C ALA A 9 6.15 -57.59 43.90
N TRP A 10 5.32 -56.55 44.10
CA TRP A 10 5.21 -55.83 45.37
C TRP A 10 3.81 -55.89 45.98
N GLY A 11 2.82 -56.50 45.31
CA GLY A 11 1.46 -56.66 45.83
C GLY A 11 0.64 -55.37 45.89
N ALA A 12 1.26 -54.23 45.62
CA ALA A 12 0.64 -52.92 45.54
C ALA A 12 1.38 -52.07 44.50
N VAL A 13 0.64 -51.22 43.80
CA VAL A 13 1.23 -50.17 42.96
C VAL A 13 1.41 -48.94 43.84
N PRO A 14 2.63 -48.41 44.01
CA PRO A 14 2.83 -47.19 44.79
C PRO A 14 2.12 -46.01 44.13
N ASP A 15 1.36 -45.25 44.92
CA ASP A 15 0.45 -44.18 44.46
C ASP A 15 1.16 -42.99 43.77
N GLY A 16 2.49 -42.93 43.81
CA GLY A 16 3.32 -41.90 43.19
C GLY A 16 4.17 -42.38 42.01
N LEU A 17 3.91 -43.56 41.46
CA LEU A 17 4.65 -44.08 40.30
C LEU A 17 4.22 -43.36 39.00
N ASP A 18 4.90 -42.27 38.66
CA ASP A 18 4.80 -41.64 37.34
C ASP A 18 5.97 -42.10 36.46
N ILE A 19 5.67 -42.55 35.23
CA ILE A 19 6.67 -43.07 34.30
C ILE A 19 6.66 -42.18 33.07
N THR A 20 7.62 -41.27 33.02
CA THR A 20 7.86 -40.43 31.86
C THR A 20 8.87 -41.14 30.96
N PHE A 21 8.40 -41.77 29.89
CA PHE A 21 9.30 -42.33 28.88
C PHE A 21 9.95 -41.17 28.11
N PRO A 22 11.30 -41.08 28.10
CA PRO A 22 11.95 -40.15 27.19
C PRO A 22 11.61 -40.56 25.75
N PRO A 23 11.36 -39.59 24.86
CA PRO A 23 11.03 -39.90 23.47
C PRO A 23 12.18 -40.71 22.85
N LEU A 24 11.82 -41.80 22.16
CA LEU A 24 12.78 -42.73 21.55
C LEU A 24 13.67 -42.05 20.49
N TRP A 25 13.26 -40.89 20.00
CA TRP A 25 13.97 -40.08 19.04
C TRP A 25 14.01 -38.63 19.51
N THR A 26 15.22 -38.10 19.68
CA THR A 26 15.46 -36.66 19.83
C THR A 26 15.78 -36.11 18.44
N PRO A 27 14.94 -35.22 17.86
CA PRO A 27 15.24 -34.62 16.57
C PRO A 27 16.62 -33.95 16.61
N THR A 28 17.36 -34.07 15.51
CA THR A 28 18.64 -33.37 15.36
C THR A 28 18.41 -31.86 15.36
N ALA A 29 19.42 -31.07 15.72
CA ALA A 29 19.29 -29.60 15.75
C ALA A 29 18.80 -29.02 14.40
N ALA A 30 19.15 -29.67 13.28
CA ALA A 30 18.68 -29.30 11.95
C ALA A 30 17.17 -29.55 11.79
N GLU A 31 16.66 -30.70 12.23
CA GLU A 31 15.23 -31.04 12.16
C GLU A 31 14.41 -30.16 13.10
N VAL A 32 14.91 -29.84 14.30
CA VAL A 32 14.26 -28.89 15.22
C VAL A 32 14.13 -27.51 14.57
N ALA A 33 15.19 -27.03 13.91
CA ALA A 33 15.16 -25.75 13.20
C ALA A 33 14.15 -25.76 12.03
N GLU A 34 14.08 -26.85 11.27
CA GLU A 34 13.07 -27.00 10.21
C GLU A 34 11.65 -27.03 10.75
N ILE A 35 11.41 -27.72 11.86
CA ILE A 35 10.11 -27.78 12.53
C ILE A 35 9.72 -26.38 13.02
N ALA A 36 10.64 -25.67 13.67
CA ALA A 36 10.44 -24.30 14.15
C ALA A 36 10.07 -23.36 12.99
N LEU A 37 10.81 -23.45 11.89
CA LEU A 37 10.58 -22.64 10.69
C LEU A 37 9.20 -22.91 10.10
N LYS A 38 8.81 -24.19 9.91
CA LYS A 38 7.50 -24.55 9.34
C LYS A 38 6.35 -24.11 10.23
N LYS A 39 6.45 -24.28 11.56
CA LYS A 39 5.43 -23.83 12.51
C LYS A 39 5.33 -22.30 12.56
N ALA A 40 6.47 -21.60 12.60
CA ALA A 40 6.50 -20.14 12.58
C ALA A 40 5.96 -19.55 11.27
N GLN A 41 6.22 -20.19 10.13
CA GLN A 41 5.63 -19.82 8.85
C GLN A 41 4.10 -19.94 8.87
N ALA A 42 3.55 -21.04 9.38
CA ALA A 42 2.10 -21.20 9.48
C ALA A 42 1.46 -20.10 10.35
N ILE A 43 2.09 -19.72 11.47
CA ILE A 43 1.62 -18.62 12.33
C ILE A 43 1.72 -17.27 11.62
N ARG A 44 2.82 -17.02 10.89
CA ARG A 44 2.99 -15.80 10.10
C ARG A 44 1.91 -15.69 9.01
N ASP A 45 1.67 -16.75 8.27
CA ASP A 45 0.75 -16.74 7.13
C ASP A 45 -0.70 -16.50 7.60
N THR A 46 -1.10 -17.15 8.69
CA THR A 46 -2.41 -16.94 9.34
C THR A 46 -2.55 -15.54 9.94
N PHE A 47 -1.48 -14.98 10.50
CA PHE A 47 -1.46 -13.58 10.97
C PHE A 47 -1.57 -12.60 9.79
N GLN A 48 -0.82 -12.79 8.72
CA GLN A 48 -0.89 -11.95 7.51
C GLN A 48 -2.24 -12.03 6.81
N ALA A 49 -2.89 -13.20 6.83
CA ALA A 49 -4.25 -13.38 6.35
C ALA A 49 -5.31 -12.66 7.22
N GLY A 50 -4.91 -12.11 8.38
CA GLY A 50 -5.80 -11.39 9.30
C GLY A 50 -6.68 -12.29 10.16
N LEU A 51 -6.39 -13.60 10.21
CA LEU A 51 -7.13 -14.56 11.05
C LEU A 51 -6.71 -14.46 12.52
N PHE A 52 -5.45 -14.09 12.78
CA PHE A 52 -4.94 -13.82 14.12
C PHE A 52 -4.79 -12.34 14.40
N ARG A 53 -4.94 -11.98 15.67
CA ARG A 53 -4.48 -10.71 16.21
C ARG A 53 -3.00 -10.80 16.57
N ALA A 54 -2.34 -9.66 16.70
CA ALA A 54 -0.90 -9.60 16.94
C ALA A 54 -0.51 -10.26 18.28
N ASP A 55 -1.32 -10.06 19.32
CA ASP A 55 -1.17 -10.68 20.64
C ASP A 55 -1.33 -12.21 20.60
N THR A 56 -2.35 -12.72 19.88
CA THR A 56 -2.56 -14.18 19.77
C THR A 56 -1.43 -14.83 18.97
N ALA A 57 -0.97 -14.21 17.89
CA ALA A 57 0.18 -14.71 17.11
C ALA A 57 1.47 -14.75 17.96
N GLN A 58 1.72 -13.71 18.76
CA GLN A 58 2.88 -13.67 19.66
C GLN A 58 2.81 -14.72 20.76
N ARG A 59 1.62 -14.99 21.33
CA ARG A 59 1.42 -16.08 22.31
C ARG A 59 1.66 -17.46 21.72
N GLU A 60 1.18 -17.71 20.50
CA GLU A 60 1.43 -18.99 19.80
C GLU A 60 2.92 -19.16 19.46
N LEU A 61 3.63 -18.10 19.06
CA LEU A 61 5.08 -18.15 18.88
C LEU A 61 5.82 -18.46 20.19
N LYS A 62 5.39 -17.87 21.31
CA LYS A 62 5.99 -18.13 22.62
C LYS A 62 5.80 -19.56 23.10
N LYS A 63 4.67 -20.21 22.79
CA LYS A 63 4.47 -21.64 23.06
C LYS A 63 5.46 -22.54 22.30
N LEU A 64 5.98 -22.08 21.17
CA LEU A 64 7.01 -22.83 20.43
C LEU A 64 8.40 -22.74 21.10
N ALA A 65 8.60 -21.86 22.09
CA ALA A 65 9.85 -21.75 22.83
C ALA A 65 10.17 -23.02 23.61
N ASP A 66 9.15 -23.66 24.19
CA ASP A 66 9.32 -24.90 24.97
C ASP A 66 9.86 -26.07 24.11
N GLU A 67 9.48 -26.09 22.82
CA GLU A 67 9.88 -27.16 21.90
C GLU A 67 11.16 -26.85 21.12
N THR A 68 11.44 -25.56 20.85
CA THR A 68 12.48 -25.14 19.89
C THR A 68 13.58 -24.29 20.51
N GLY A 69 13.38 -23.77 21.73
CA GLY A 69 14.26 -22.78 22.36
C GLY A 69 14.26 -21.42 21.67
N MET A 70 13.35 -21.16 20.73
CA MET A 70 13.24 -19.91 19.97
C MET A 70 12.02 -19.11 20.46
N PHE A 71 12.06 -17.78 20.32
CA PHE A 71 10.96 -16.86 20.71
C PHE A 71 10.71 -16.66 22.21
N ASP A 72 11.62 -17.07 23.08
CA ASP A 72 11.52 -16.86 24.53
C ASP A 72 11.63 -15.37 24.94
N SER A 73 12.29 -14.55 24.12
CA SER A 73 12.48 -13.12 24.38
C SER A 73 11.20 -12.28 24.25
N ILE A 74 10.07 -12.86 23.83
CA ILE A 74 8.79 -12.15 23.70
C ILE A 74 8.20 -11.96 25.11
N SER A 75 8.20 -10.71 25.60
CA SER A 75 7.68 -10.37 26.92
C SER A 75 6.14 -10.33 26.93
N GLU A 76 5.55 -10.59 28.09
CA GLU A 76 4.09 -10.47 28.25
C GLU A 76 3.62 -9.02 28.11
N GLU A 77 4.50 -8.05 28.38
CA GLU A 77 4.26 -6.61 28.21
C GLU A 77 4.11 -6.24 26.73
N GLU A 78 4.96 -6.78 25.85
CA GLU A 78 4.85 -6.58 24.40
C GLU A 78 3.57 -7.20 23.84
N ILE A 79 3.16 -8.36 24.39
CA ILE A 79 1.90 -9.02 24.03
C ILE A 79 0.72 -8.15 24.46
N ALA A 80 0.74 -7.60 25.68
CA ALA A 80 -0.31 -6.73 26.20
C ALA A 80 -0.44 -5.45 25.37
N ALA A 81 0.67 -4.83 24.97
CA ALA A 81 0.69 -3.63 24.15
C ALA A 81 0.14 -3.84 22.73
N ASN A 82 0.10 -5.08 22.25
CA ASN A 82 -0.40 -5.45 20.92
C ASN A 82 -1.79 -6.12 20.96
N THR A 83 -2.44 -6.13 22.12
CA THR A 83 -3.82 -6.62 22.27
C THR A 83 -4.77 -5.93 21.28
N GLY A 84 -5.56 -6.72 20.57
CA GLY A 84 -6.57 -6.20 19.66
C GLY A 84 -6.06 -5.70 18.29
N LYS A 85 -4.74 -5.54 18.09
CA LYS A 85 -4.20 -5.02 16.82
C LYS A 85 -4.22 -6.09 15.73
N THR A 86 -4.78 -5.76 14.57
CA THR A 86 -4.78 -6.64 13.39
C THR A 86 -3.50 -6.44 12.56
N TYR A 87 -3.22 -7.33 11.61
CA TYR A 87 -2.06 -7.19 10.72
C TYR A 87 -2.04 -5.84 9.97
N GLN A 88 -3.20 -5.36 9.54
CA GLN A 88 -3.33 -4.07 8.88
C GLN A 88 -2.95 -2.91 9.80
N ASP A 89 -3.26 -3.03 11.08
CA ASP A 89 -3.04 -2.00 12.09
C ASP A 89 -1.57 -1.88 12.49
N VAL A 90 -0.85 -3.01 12.53
CA VAL A 90 0.58 -3.05 12.81
C VAL A 90 1.41 -2.60 11.60
N THR A 91 0.91 -2.80 10.38
CA THR A 91 1.62 -2.46 9.13
C THR A 91 1.24 -1.11 8.53
N ALA A 92 0.16 -0.49 8.99
CA ALA A 92 -0.27 0.77 8.42
C ALA A 92 0.66 1.93 8.84
N LEU A 93 1.32 2.54 7.86
CA LEU A 93 1.86 3.89 7.93
C LEU A 93 0.70 4.90 7.95
N ARG A 94 -0.01 5.00 9.08
CA ARG A 94 -1.14 5.95 9.23
C ARG A 94 -0.62 7.35 9.51
N ASP A 95 -1.05 8.31 8.70
CA ASP A 95 -0.92 9.74 8.96
C ASP A 95 -2.04 10.18 9.92
N PRO A 96 -1.73 10.56 11.17
CA PRO A 96 -2.73 10.96 12.16
C PRO A 96 -3.56 12.19 11.73
N LEU A 97 -3.10 12.95 10.74
CA LEU A 97 -3.81 14.13 10.23
C LEU A 97 -4.88 13.78 9.17
N ALA A 98 -4.85 12.55 8.62
CA ALA A 98 -5.73 12.15 7.52
C ALA A 98 -7.12 11.64 7.96
N GLY A 99 -7.42 11.63 9.27
CA GLY A 99 -8.76 11.26 9.79
C GLY A 99 -9.17 9.80 9.53
N LEU A 100 -8.25 8.94 9.09
CA LEU A 100 -8.46 7.51 8.82
C LEU A 100 -8.20 6.68 10.10
N GLY A 101 -8.85 7.07 11.20
CA GLY A 101 -8.83 6.35 12.47
C GLY A 101 -9.70 5.09 12.44
N TYR A 102 -9.30 4.10 13.24
CA TYR A 102 -9.85 2.74 13.32
C TYR A 102 -11.39 2.66 13.27
N GLY A 103 -11.89 1.74 12.46
CA GLY A 103 -13.26 1.24 12.54
C GLY A 103 -13.46 0.38 13.79
N GLY A 104 -13.61 1.03 14.95
CA GLY A 104 -13.80 0.34 16.21
C GLY A 104 -13.81 1.25 17.43
N GLU A 105 -14.61 2.31 17.42
CA GLU A 105 -15.56 2.64 18.50
C GLU A 105 -16.42 3.83 18.08
N ILE A 106 -17.72 3.71 18.36
CA ILE A 106 -18.83 4.55 17.93
C ILE A 106 -19.20 4.33 16.46
N SER A 107 -20.23 3.50 16.27
CA SER A 107 -21.16 3.59 15.16
C SER A 107 -21.83 4.97 15.15
N ALA A 108 -21.06 6.02 14.87
CA ALA A 108 -21.63 7.18 14.24
C ALA A 108 -21.95 6.73 12.82
N PRO A 109 -23.19 6.90 12.33
CA PRO A 109 -23.43 6.81 10.90
C PRO A 109 -22.31 7.58 10.21
N PHE A 110 -21.73 7.04 9.16
CA PHE A 110 -20.69 7.71 8.36
C PHE A 110 -21.08 9.16 7.98
N GLU A 111 -22.37 9.50 8.08
CA GLU A 111 -22.92 10.84 7.94
C GLU A 111 -22.61 11.82 9.09
N GLY A 112 -22.30 11.38 10.33
CA GLY A 112 -22.12 12.29 11.49
C GLY A 112 -20.73 12.94 11.59
N ALA A 113 -19.65 12.19 11.32
CA ALA A 113 -18.29 12.71 11.47
C ALA A 113 -17.88 13.71 10.36
N ALA A 114 -18.53 13.63 9.19
CA ALA A 114 -18.34 14.59 8.11
C ALA A 114 -19.19 15.86 8.27
N GLN A 115 -20.21 15.83 9.14
CA GLN A 115 -21.14 16.95 9.29
C GLN A 115 -20.63 17.99 10.30
N ASP A 116 -19.96 17.63 11.38
CA ASP A 116 -19.75 18.61 12.46
C ASP A 116 -18.45 19.43 12.42
N ALA A 117 -17.36 18.94 11.81
CA ALA A 117 -16.12 19.72 11.69
C ALA A 117 -16.13 20.73 10.52
N LEU A 118 -17.02 20.54 9.54
CA LEU A 118 -17.17 21.42 8.37
C LEU A 118 -18.37 22.38 8.49
N THR A 119 -19.27 22.18 9.46
CA THR A 119 -20.48 23.01 9.65
C THR A 119 -20.21 24.30 10.43
N TRP A 120 -19.13 24.39 11.21
CA TRP A 120 -18.83 25.60 12.00
C TRP A 120 -18.45 26.84 11.18
N ASP A 121 -18.02 26.68 9.92
CA ASP A 121 -17.75 27.81 9.01
C ASP A 121 -18.93 28.16 8.09
N TYR A 122 -20.05 27.43 8.18
CA TYR A 122 -21.25 27.72 7.40
C TYR A 122 -22.06 28.84 8.07
N SER A 123 -21.76 30.09 7.68
CA SER A 123 -22.62 31.23 8.00
C SER A 123 -23.64 31.45 6.86
N PRO A 124 -24.96 31.29 7.10
CA PRO A 124 -26.00 31.46 6.07
C PRO A 124 -26.04 32.86 5.44
N SER A 125 -25.40 33.85 6.07
CA SER A 125 -25.33 35.24 5.63
C SER A 125 -24.09 35.58 4.80
N GLN A 126 -23.27 34.59 4.42
CA GLN A 126 -22.13 34.83 3.52
C GLN A 126 -22.62 35.40 2.17
N PRO A 127 -21.92 36.40 1.60
CA PRO A 127 -22.37 37.06 0.38
C PRO A 127 -22.34 36.08 -0.81
N ARG A 128 -23.52 35.56 -1.15
CA ARG A 128 -23.78 34.63 -2.25
C ARG A 128 -24.53 35.34 -3.37
N ASP A 129 -24.34 34.89 -4.61
CA ASP A 129 -25.17 35.36 -5.72
C ASP A 129 -26.58 34.73 -5.64
N LYS A 130 -27.51 35.22 -6.46
CA LYS A 130 -28.90 34.69 -6.54
C LYS A 130 -28.98 33.21 -6.93
N LYS A 131 -27.86 32.57 -7.27
CA LYS A 131 -27.75 31.16 -7.65
C LYS A 131 -26.96 30.34 -6.61
N GLY A 132 -26.74 30.89 -5.42
CA GLY A 132 -26.08 30.21 -4.31
C GLY A 132 -24.56 30.01 -4.50
N ARG A 133 -23.95 30.69 -5.48
CA ARG A 133 -22.49 30.67 -5.68
C ARG A 133 -21.84 31.74 -4.83
N TRP A 134 -20.62 31.46 -4.39
CA TRP A 134 -19.78 32.46 -3.73
C TRP A 134 -19.58 33.68 -4.64
N THR A 135 -19.95 34.86 -4.16
CA THR A 135 -19.59 36.10 -4.88
C THR A 135 -18.10 36.33 -4.74
N SER A 136 -17.48 36.92 -5.76
CA SER A 136 -16.03 37.14 -5.89
C SER A 136 -15.40 38.10 -4.86
N GLY A 137 -16.08 38.36 -3.74
CA GLY A 137 -15.57 39.18 -2.63
C GLY A 137 -14.67 38.41 -1.66
N GLY A 138 -14.59 37.08 -1.75
CA GLY A 138 -13.73 36.24 -0.90
C GLY A 138 -12.37 35.96 -1.55
N GLY A 139 -11.34 36.71 -1.16
CA GLY A 139 -9.93 36.36 -1.37
C GLY A 139 -9.32 36.84 -2.69
N ASN A 140 -8.75 38.05 -2.67
CA ASN A 140 -7.87 38.56 -3.72
C ASN A 140 -6.45 37.95 -3.61
N SER A 141 -6.33 36.63 -3.64
CA SER A 141 -5.04 35.95 -3.72
C SER A 141 -4.84 35.43 -5.14
N LYS A 142 -3.80 35.95 -5.81
CA LYS A 142 -3.33 35.39 -7.07
C LYS A 142 -3.03 33.91 -6.83
N ILE A 143 -3.83 33.02 -7.41
CA ILE A 143 -3.60 31.57 -7.39
C ILE A 143 -2.17 31.31 -7.87
N GLY A 144 -1.29 30.96 -6.93
CA GLY A 144 0.04 30.47 -7.23
C GLY A 144 -0.07 29.23 -8.10
N LYS A 145 0.89 29.04 -9.01
CA LYS A 145 0.86 27.94 -9.97
C LYS A 145 0.64 26.61 -9.25
N THR A 146 -0.42 25.90 -9.60
CA THR A 146 -0.69 24.56 -9.08
C THR A 146 0.47 23.63 -9.45
N LYS A 147 0.85 22.71 -8.56
CA LYS A 147 1.90 21.67 -8.77
C LYS A 147 1.68 20.88 -10.07
N TYR A 148 0.44 20.82 -10.52
CA TYR A 148 -0.02 20.12 -11.73
C TYR A 148 -0.45 21.06 -12.86
N ALA A 149 0.05 22.29 -12.89
CA ALA A 149 -0.15 23.15 -14.06
C ALA A 149 0.34 22.40 -15.32
N PRO A 150 -0.46 22.32 -16.40
CA PRO A 150 -0.05 21.66 -17.63
C PRO A 150 1.35 22.14 -18.03
N SER A 151 2.27 21.21 -18.27
CA SER A 151 3.66 21.55 -18.52
C SER A 151 3.74 22.58 -19.65
N LYS A 152 4.63 23.56 -19.49
CA LYS A 152 4.93 24.51 -20.57
C LYS A 152 5.25 23.68 -21.80
N ARG A 153 4.56 23.95 -22.92
CA ARG A 153 4.77 23.24 -24.18
C ARG A 153 6.26 23.22 -24.47
N ALA A 154 6.80 22.02 -24.72
CA ALA A 154 8.24 21.80 -24.87
C ALA A 154 8.86 22.68 -25.97
N ASN A 155 8.07 23.06 -26.98
CA ASN A 155 8.58 23.86 -28.09
C ASN A 155 7.69 25.07 -28.42
N LYS A 156 8.32 26.26 -28.48
CA LYS A 156 7.74 27.53 -28.94
C LYS A 156 8.15 27.89 -30.37
N ARG A 157 9.01 27.08 -31.01
CA ARG A 157 9.52 27.33 -32.36
C ARG A 157 8.60 26.59 -33.35
N GLY A 158 8.16 27.29 -34.39
CA GLY A 158 7.33 26.71 -35.46
C GLY A 158 5.81 26.98 -35.34
N LYS A 159 5.05 26.31 -36.19
CA LYS A 159 3.60 26.51 -36.33
C LYS A 159 2.85 25.90 -35.13
N THR A 160 1.97 26.70 -34.54
CA THR A 160 1.10 26.24 -33.46
C THR A 160 -0.01 25.33 -33.99
N VAL A 161 -0.08 24.10 -33.49
CA VAL A 161 -1.19 23.15 -33.66
C VAL A 161 -1.87 22.87 -32.32
N SER A 162 -3.05 22.25 -32.29
CA SER A 162 -3.70 21.85 -31.03
C SER A 162 -2.90 20.75 -30.32
N ALA A 163 -3.06 20.61 -29.00
CA ALA A 163 -2.35 19.60 -28.21
C ALA A 163 -2.61 18.17 -28.69
N LYS A 164 -3.87 17.85 -29.05
CA LYS A 164 -4.25 16.54 -29.59
C LYS A 164 -3.55 16.25 -30.92
N THR A 165 -3.56 17.21 -31.85
CA THR A 165 -2.89 17.06 -33.15
C THR A 165 -1.38 16.92 -33.00
N PHE A 166 -0.76 17.69 -32.09
CA PHE A 166 0.66 17.56 -31.79
C PHE A 166 1.03 16.16 -31.26
N GLY A 167 0.21 15.62 -30.35
CA GLY A 167 0.40 14.29 -29.77
C GLY A 167 0.35 13.15 -30.79
N ILE A 168 -0.45 13.29 -31.83
CA ILE A 168 -0.52 12.33 -32.95
C ILE A 168 0.69 12.49 -33.87
N LEU A 169 1.00 13.72 -34.27
CA LEU A 169 2.13 14.02 -35.16
C LEU A 169 3.47 13.57 -34.58
N ARG A 170 3.72 13.78 -33.27
CA ARG A 170 4.93 13.27 -32.61
C ARG A 170 5.00 11.74 -32.65
N GLY A 171 3.86 11.07 -32.48
CA GLY A 171 3.77 9.61 -32.46
C GLY A 171 4.08 9.04 -33.85
N GLU A 172 3.38 9.51 -34.86
CA GLU A 172 3.57 9.11 -36.26
C GLU A 172 4.98 9.44 -36.79
N PHE A 173 5.58 10.54 -36.33
CA PHE A 173 6.95 10.87 -36.71
C PHE A 173 7.96 9.90 -36.09
N ASN A 174 7.82 9.59 -34.80
CA ASN A 174 8.75 8.70 -34.10
C ASN A 174 8.60 7.24 -34.55
N THR A 175 7.40 6.80 -34.96
CA THR A 175 7.22 5.48 -35.56
C THR A 175 7.84 5.40 -36.96
N LYS A 176 7.75 6.48 -37.75
CA LYS A 176 8.33 6.53 -39.10
C LYS A 176 9.85 6.74 -39.10
N TYR A 177 10.39 7.43 -38.10
CA TYR A 177 11.81 7.72 -37.95
C TYR A 177 12.28 7.35 -36.53
N PRO A 178 12.49 6.04 -36.27
CA PRO A 178 12.99 5.61 -34.96
C PRO A 178 14.40 6.16 -34.72
N GLY A 179 14.66 6.67 -33.51
CA GLY A 179 15.98 7.18 -33.12
C GLY A 179 16.41 8.50 -33.81
N ALA A 180 15.44 9.31 -34.27
CA ALA A 180 15.74 10.54 -34.98
C ALA A 180 16.60 11.52 -34.14
N LYS A 181 17.74 11.93 -34.70
CA LYS A 181 18.66 12.90 -34.08
C LYS A 181 18.12 14.33 -34.21
N THR A 182 18.58 15.23 -33.35
CA THR A 182 18.25 16.66 -33.41
C THR A 182 18.46 17.21 -34.82
N GLY A 183 17.44 17.86 -35.38
CA GLY A 183 17.48 18.45 -36.72
C GLY A 183 17.02 17.54 -37.87
N GLN A 184 16.76 16.24 -37.61
CA GLN A 184 16.25 15.34 -38.65
C GLN A 184 14.83 15.74 -39.06
N GLN A 185 14.64 15.93 -40.37
CA GLN A 185 13.36 16.39 -40.93
C GLN A 185 12.59 15.23 -41.58
N GLY A 186 11.26 15.32 -41.52
CA GLY A 186 10.40 14.30 -42.10
C GLY A 186 8.97 14.78 -42.32
N GLN A 187 8.28 14.09 -43.23
CA GLN A 187 6.89 14.39 -43.57
C GLN A 187 5.93 13.37 -42.97
N VAL A 188 4.85 13.89 -42.38
CA VAL A 188 3.76 13.12 -41.77
C VAL A 188 2.42 13.68 -42.26
N SER A 189 1.47 12.80 -42.57
CA SER A 189 0.13 13.16 -43.07
C SER A 189 -0.92 12.87 -42.01
N TYR A 190 -1.77 13.84 -41.71
CA TYR A 190 -2.87 13.67 -40.78
C TYR A 190 -4.10 14.47 -41.23
N LYS A 191 -5.27 13.82 -41.29
CA LYS A 191 -6.56 14.42 -41.69
C LYS A 191 -6.50 15.22 -43.02
N GLY A 192 -5.89 14.64 -44.06
CA GLY A 192 -5.80 15.28 -45.39
C GLY A 192 -4.89 16.53 -45.43
N LYS A 193 -4.01 16.68 -44.44
CA LYS A 193 -2.96 17.71 -44.41
C LYS A 193 -1.61 17.05 -44.22
N ARG A 194 -0.60 17.55 -44.92
CA ARG A 194 0.79 17.14 -44.76
C ARG A 194 1.53 18.14 -43.88
N TYR A 195 2.34 17.61 -42.98
CA TYR A 195 3.12 18.36 -42.00
C TYR A 195 4.59 18.07 -42.21
N TRP A 196 5.40 19.14 -42.23
CA TRP A 196 6.85 19.04 -42.17
C TRP A 196 7.29 19.19 -40.73
N LEU A 197 7.91 18.13 -40.20
CA LEU A 197 8.32 18.02 -38.82
C LEU A 197 9.85 17.94 -38.74
N GLU A 198 10.41 18.50 -37.69
CA GLU A 198 11.84 18.38 -37.34
C GLU A 198 11.98 17.80 -35.94
N ALA A 199 12.90 16.85 -35.75
CA ALA A 199 13.18 16.28 -34.44
C ALA A 199 13.95 17.28 -33.55
N ASP A 200 13.52 17.46 -32.32
CA ASP A 200 14.14 18.34 -31.32
C ASP A 200 15.20 17.60 -30.47
N GLY A 201 15.54 16.35 -30.82
CA GLY A 201 16.52 15.51 -30.12
C GLY A 201 16.02 14.83 -28.84
N SER A 202 14.98 15.37 -28.21
CA SER A 202 14.36 14.84 -26.97
C SER A 202 13.19 13.87 -27.22
N GLY A 203 13.08 13.33 -28.43
CA GLY A 203 11.90 12.55 -28.87
C GLY A 203 10.64 13.40 -29.12
N SER A 204 10.76 14.73 -29.04
CA SER A 204 9.74 15.71 -29.43
C SER A 204 9.97 16.22 -30.85
N VAL A 205 8.91 16.78 -31.46
CA VAL A 205 8.93 17.32 -32.83
C VAL A 205 8.57 18.80 -32.88
N ILE A 206 9.15 19.51 -33.85
CA ILE A 206 8.87 20.89 -34.22
C ILE A 206 8.05 20.89 -35.51
N VAL A 207 6.87 21.51 -35.50
CA VAL A 207 6.06 21.66 -36.71
C VAL A 207 6.55 22.87 -37.49
N LYS A 208 7.21 22.68 -38.64
CA LYS A 208 7.68 23.79 -39.48
C LYS A 208 6.61 24.35 -40.41
N LYS A 209 6.00 23.50 -41.22
CA LYS A 209 4.98 23.88 -42.20
C LYS A 209 3.87 22.84 -42.25
N SER A 210 2.69 23.27 -42.66
CA SER A 210 1.58 22.37 -42.96
C SER A 210 0.87 22.86 -44.21
N TRP A 211 0.57 21.98 -45.15
CA TRP A 211 -0.22 22.30 -46.33
C TRP A 211 -1.33 21.26 -46.50
N LYS A 212 -2.40 21.65 -47.17
CA LYS A 212 -3.48 20.74 -47.52
C LYS A 212 -3.03 19.93 -48.73
N GLU A 213 -3.36 18.64 -48.72
CA GLU A 213 -3.23 17.80 -49.91
C GLU A 213 -4.33 18.14 -50.93
#